data_AF-A0A955EUL3-F1
#
_entry.id   AF-A0A955EUL3-F1
#
_cell.length_a   1.000
_cell.length_b   1.000
_cell.length_c   1.000
_cell.angle_alpha   90.00
_cell.angle_beta   90.00
_cell.angle_gamma   90.00
#
_symmetry.space_group_name_H-M   'P 1'
#
loop_
_entity.id
_entity.type
_entity.pdbx_description
1 polymer ?
#
loop_
_entity_poly.entity_id
_entity_poly.type
_entity_poly.pdbx_seq_one_letter_code
_entity_poly.pdbx_strand_id
1 'polypeptide(L)'
;MREQLSAERFTRWDAAEEAQRLAVEPLLASWNRGDDPEQVRVQRYLAEVRDALVCGLPHDQPVYLCVDVVLPISVDLLHHRDVENYLTPLGALLRAHDFVLAIGTKRHPRNDSDASSISVGLARPASSVPASRFVSARMQGSTSHKSWKERLRASVATQVPTPTPPGPLAMETAWRCGASRQWVNLWKATGDALGPILGEPDAARPFNPADDRITDLRLHLTRDEAMGYDVDVRVWW
;
A
#
# COMPACT_ATOMS: atom_id res chain seq x y z
N MET A 1 25.09 -11.58 -25.37
CA MET A 1 25.47 -10.45 -24.49
C MET A 1 24.39 -10.32 -23.43
N ARG A 2 24.44 -11.21 -22.43
CA ARG A 2 23.53 -11.20 -21.28
C ARG A 2 24.05 -10.11 -20.35
N GLU A 3 23.34 -9.00 -20.24
CA GLU A 3 23.65 -7.97 -19.25
C GLU A 3 23.44 -8.55 -17.84
N GLN A 4 24.52 -9.14 -17.31
CA GLN A 4 24.77 -9.20 -15.89
C GLN A 4 24.89 -7.77 -15.38
N LEU A 5 23.83 -7.28 -14.73
CA LEU A 5 23.79 -6.35 -13.58
C LEU A 5 22.34 -5.87 -13.41
N SER A 6 21.45 -6.71 -12.87
CA SER A 6 20.30 -6.21 -12.12
C SER A 6 20.68 -6.24 -10.64
N ALA A 7 21.58 -5.35 -10.23
CA ALA A 7 21.52 -4.85 -8.86
C ALA A 7 20.07 -4.42 -8.61
N GLU A 8 19.46 -4.87 -7.51
CA GLU A 8 18.03 -4.75 -7.28
C GLU A 8 17.57 -3.30 -7.46
N ARG A 9 16.76 -3.06 -8.51
CA ARG A 9 16.18 -1.73 -8.83
C ARG A 9 15.19 -1.25 -7.77
N PHE A 10 14.86 -2.07 -6.78
CA PHE A 10 13.88 -1.76 -5.75
C PHE A 10 14.51 -2.05 -4.40
N THR A 11 14.48 -1.08 -3.51
CA THR A 11 14.73 -1.28 -2.08
C THR A 11 13.45 -1.81 -1.45
N ARG A 12 13.51 -3.04 -0.92
CA ARG A 12 12.53 -3.53 0.05
C ARG A 12 12.90 -3.00 1.42
N TRP A 13 11.90 -2.77 2.26
CA TRP A 13 12.04 -2.16 3.57
C TRP A 13 11.36 -3.02 4.62
N ASP A 14 12.00 -3.15 5.78
CA ASP A 14 11.43 -3.74 6.99
C ASP A 14 11.19 -2.65 8.04
N ALA A 15 10.14 -2.82 8.85
CA ALA A 15 9.98 -2.06 10.09
C ALA A 15 11.12 -2.45 11.05
N ALA A 16 11.85 -1.46 11.57
CA ALA A 16 13.01 -1.69 12.43
C ALA A 16 12.73 -1.30 13.89
N GLU A 17 12.60 -0.01 14.15
CA GLU A 17 12.41 0.55 15.48
C GLU A 17 11.06 1.27 15.52
N GLU A 18 10.14 0.77 16.35
CA GLU A 18 8.86 1.44 16.59
C GLU A 18 9.09 2.67 17.48
N ALA A 19 8.75 3.84 16.97
CA ALA A 19 8.89 5.10 17.70
C ALA A 19 7.63 5.42 18.50
N GLN A 20 6.45 5.24 17.90
CA GLN A 20 5.15 5.56 18.48
C GLN A 20 4.09 4.55 18.05
N ARG A 21 3.14 4.28 18.93
CA ARG A 21 1.98 3.42 18.68
C ARG A 21 0.72 4.01 19.31
N LEU A 22 -0.37 3.96 18.57
CA LEU A 22 -1.70 4.37 19.01
C LEU A 22 -2.65 3.18 18.89
N ALA A 23 -3.23 2.76 20.01
CA ALA A 23 -4.34 1.80 20.02
C ALA A 23 -5.62 2.55 19.66
N VAL A 24 -6.10 2.34 18.44
CA VAL A 24 -7.29 3.00 17.88
C VAL A 24 -7.86 2.10 16.79
N GLU A 25 -9.16 2.15 16.60
CA GLU A 25 -9.81 1.52 15.45
C GLU A 25 -9.56 2.37 14.19
N PRO A 26 -8.78 1.88 13.20
CA PRO A 26 -8.48 2.64 12.00
C PRO A 26 -9.76 2.86 11.19
N LEU A 27 -9.97 4.08 10.72
CA LEU A 27 -11.09 4.40 9.86
C LEU A 27 -10.70 4.23 8.39
N LEU A 28 -11.63 3.67 7.60
CA LEU A 28 -11.53 3.67 6.15
C LEU A 28 -11.56 5.11 5.61
N ALA A 29 -10.89 5.34 4.48
CA ALA A 29 -11.08 6.56 3.72
C ALA A 29 -12.58 6.75 3.38
N SER A 30 -13.13 7.90 3.76
CA SER A 30 -14.45 8.33 3.28
C SER A 30 -14.28 9.11 1.97
N TRP A 31 -15.17 8.84 1.02
CA TRP A 31 -15.23 9.55 -0.27
C TRP A 31 -16.46 10.47 -0.36
N ASN A 32 -17.16 10.68 0.77
CA ASN A 32 -18.33 11.56 0.85
C ASN A 32 -17.92 13.04 0.76
N ARG A 33 -18.90 13.93 0.58
CA ARG A 33 -18.68 15.39 0.56
C ARG A 33 -18.12 15.89 1.89
N GLY A 34 -17.32 16.96 1.87
CA GLY A 34 -16.55 17.39 3.05
C GLY A 34 -17.36 17.81 4.29
N ASP A 35 -18.65 18.10 4.14
CA ASP A 35 -19.60 18.41 5.21
C ASP A 35 -20.36 17.18 5.73
N ASP A 36 -20.11 16.01 5.15
CA ASP A 36 -20.69 14.75 5.59
C ASP A 36 -20.16 14.35 6.98
N PRO A 37 -21.01 13.86 7.90
CA PRO A 37 -20.60 13.44 9.23
C PRO A 37 -19.44 12.42 9.23
N GLU A 38 -19.34 11.55 8.21
CA GLU A 38 -18.23 10.61 8.09
C GLU A 38 -16.91 11.32 7.78
N GLN A 39 -16.93 12.36 6.94
CA GLN A 39 -15.73 13.16 6.65
C GLN A 39 -15.24 13.91 7.88
N VAL A 40 -16.15 14.51 8.66
CA VAL A 40 -15.79 15.18 9.92
C VAL A 40 -15.15 14.19 10.90
N ARG A 41 -15.69 12.96 10.99
CA ARG A 41 -15.13 11.90 11.83
C ARG A 41 -13.73 11.49 11.37
N VAL A 42 -13.53 11.28 10.07
CA VAL A 42 -12.21 10.96 9.49
C VAL A 42 -11.21 12.08 9.74
N GLN A 43 -11.59 13.34 9.56
CA GLN A 43 -10.71 14.48 9.81
C GLN A 43 -10.27 14.58 11.27
N ARG A 44 -11.18 14.37 12.22
CA ARG A 44 -10.84 14.34 13.66
C ARG A 44 -9.87 13.21 13.97
N TYR A 45 -10.18 12.01 13.49
CA TYR A 45 -9.30 10.84 13.63
C TYR A 45 -7.90 11.11 13.07
N LEU A 46 -7.78 11.70 11.87
CA LEU A 46 -6.48 12.02 11.27
C LEU A 46 -5.71 13.09 12.04
N ALA A 47 -6.40 14.06 12.66
CA ALA A 47 -5.77 15.03 13.54
C ALA A 47 -5.21 14.35 14.80
N GLU A 48 -5.99 13.49 15.45
CA GLU A 48 -5.54 12.73 16.62
C GLU A 48 -4.33 11.83 16.30
N VAL A 49 -4.37 11.12 15.16
CA VAL A 49 -3.26 10.27 14.73
C VAL A 49 -2.01 11.10 14.43
N ARG A 50 -2.15 12.24 13.75
CA ARG A 50 -1.02 13.12 13.46
C ARG A 50 -0.34 13.60 14.75
N ASP A 51 -1.14 14.09 15.69
CA ASP A 51 -0.64 14.69 16.91
C ASP A 51 0.01 13.63 17.82
N ALA A 52 -0.52 12.40 17.82
CA ALA A 52 0.02 11.28 18.60
C ALA A 52 1.28 10.65 17.98
N LEU A 53 1.32 10.49 16.65
CA LEU A 53 2.33 9.65 15.99
C LEU A 53 3.36 10.43 15.17
N VAL A 54 2.95 11.50 14.49
CA VAL A 54 3.78 12.12 13.43
C VAL A 54 4.70 13.21 13.97
N CYS A 55 4.27 13.98 14.97
CA CYS A 55 5.03 15.14 15.48
C CYS A 55 6.43 14.83 16.02
N GLY A 56 6.72 13.57 16.38
CA GLY A 56 8.02 13.14 16.92
C GLY A 56 8.92 12.41 15.93
N LEU A 57 8.52 12.25 14.67
CA LEU A 57 9.29 11.48 13.69
C LEU A 57 10.45 12.29 13.10
N PRO A 58 11.60 11.65 12.82
CA PRO A 58 12.68 12.30 12.09
C PRO A 58 12.25 12.65 10.67
N HIS A 59 12.88 13.67 10.10
CA HIS A 59 12.65 14.10 8.72
C HIS A 59 13.68 13.54 7.74
N ASP A 60 14.85 13.15 8.22
CA ASP A 60 16.04 12.78 7.46
C ASP A 60 16.37 11.28 7.50
N GLN A 61 15.49 10.49 8.11
CA GLN A 61 15.63 9.04 8.18
C GLN A 61 14.43 8.34 7.56
N PRO A 62 14.63 7.17 6.93
CA PRO A 62 13.53 6.41 6.35
C PRO A 62 12.54 5.99 7.43
N VAL A 63 11.27 6.33 7.26
CA VAL A 63 10.19 5.99 8.21
C VAL A 63 9.18 5.02 7.61
N TYR A 64 8.55 4.24 8.49
CA TYR A 64 7.44 3.38 8.15
C TYR A 64 6.13 3.82 8.83
N LEU A 65 5.02 3.39 8.23
CA LEU A 65 3.67 3.37 8.79
C LEU A 65 3.21 1.93 8.84
N CYS A 66 2.65 1.50 9.96
CA CYS A 66 1.99 0.20 10.13
C CYS A 66 0.57 0.41 10.62
N VAL A 67 -0.40 -0.28 10.00
CA VAL A 67 -1.80 -0.32 10.41
C VAL A 67 -2.19 -1.78 10.58
N ASP A 68 -2.49 -2.21 11.82
CA ASP A 68 -3.02 -3.53 12.10
C ASP A 68 -4.50 -3.41 12.46
N VAL A 69 -5.37 -3.94 11.60
CA VAL A 69 -6.82 -3.91 11.76
C VAL A 69 -7.30 -5.25 12.32
N VAL A 70 -7.76 -5.24 13.56
CA VAL A 70 -8.36 -6.40 14.22
C VAL A 70 -9.88 -6.26 14.15
N LEU A 71 -10.53 -7.21 13.48
CA LEU A 71 -11.98 -7.21 13.26
C LEU A 71 -12.65 -8.40 13.97
N PRO A 72 -13.85 -8.21 14.55
CA PRO A 72 -14.60 -9.30 15.17
C PRO A 72 -14.76 -10.50 14.24
N ILE A 73 -14.85 -11.72 14.79
CA ILE A 73 -14.95 -12.96 13.99
C ILE A 73 -16.23 -13.02 13.13
N SER A 74 -17.24 -12.22 13.47
CA SER A 74 -18.49 -12.08 12.71
C SER A 74 -18.34 -11.22 11.45
N VAL A 75 -17.21 -10.55 11.26
CA VAL A 75 -16.98 -9.60 10.17
C VAL A 75 -16.20 -10.27 9.05
N ASP A 76 -16.73 -10.30 7.83
CA ASP A 76 -15.97 -10.84 6.70
C ASP A 76 -14.74 -9.97 6.38
N LEU A 77 -13.54 -10.54 6.50
CA LEU A 77 -12.29 -9.86 6.16
C LEU A 77 -12.17 -9.59 4.66
N LEU A 78 -12.76 -10.44 3.81
CA LEU A 78 -12.51 -10.47 2.37
C LEU A 78 -13.56 -9.71 1.56
N HIS A 79 -14.29 -8.79 2.20
CA HIS A 79 -15.35 -8.00 1.57
C HIS A 79 -15.43 -6.57 2.12
N HIS A 80 -15.34 -5.58 1.23
CA HIS A 80 -15.46 -4.14 1.49
C HIS A 80 -14.51 -3.56 2.55
N ARG A 81 -13.29 -4.09 2.65
CA ARG A 81 -12.26 -3.72 3.63
C ARG A 81 -10.86 -3.73 3.03
N ASP A 82 -10.68 -3.17 1.85
CA ASP A 82 -9.35 -3.01 1.23
C ASP A 82 -8.37 -2.40 2.22
N VAL A 83 -7.24 -3.08 2.42
CA VAL A 83 -6.21 -2.62 3.35
C VAL A 83 -5.66 -1.25 2.94
N GLU A 84 -5.57 -0.99 1.64
CA GLU A 84 -5.11 0.29 1.09
C GLU A 84 -6.00 1.47 1.49
N ASN A 85 -7.32 1.28 1.64
CA ASN A 85 -8.24 2.34 2.08
C ASN A 85 -7.99 2.79 3.53
N TYR A 86 -7.40 1.94 4.38
CA TYR A 86 -6.95 2.35 5.72
C TYR A 86 -5.60 3.10 5.66
N LEU A 87 -4.71 2.69 4.76
CA LEU A 87 -3.36 3.24 4.65
C LEU A 87 -3.33 4.63 4.00
N THR A 88 -4.09 4.84 2.93
CA THR A 88 -4.01 6.05 2.10
C THR A 88 -4.17 7.37 2.85
N PRO A 89 -5.19 7.56 3.71
CA PRO A 89 -5.32 8.82 4.44
C PRO A 89 -4.19 9.03 5.45
N LEU A 90 -3.64 7.95 6.02
CA LEU A 90 -2.52 8.00 6.97
C LEU A 90 -1.19 8.28 6.27
N GLY A 91 -0.93 7.64 5.14
CA GLY A 91 0.28 7.90 4.34
C GLY A 91 0.39 9.36 3.89
N ALA A 92 -0.75 10.02 3.64
CA ALA A 92 -0.78 11.45 3.30
C ALA A 92 -0.33 12.38 4.46
N LEU A 93 -0.42 11.92 5.71
CA LEU A 93 0.10 12.64 6.88
C LEU A 93 1.64 12.65 6.91
N LEU A 94 2.26 11.59 6.40
CA LEU A 94 3.72 11.38 6.42
C LEU A 94 4.44 11.99 5.21
N ARG A 95 3.75 12.71 4.31
CA ARG A 95 4.32 13.25 3.07
C ARG A 95 5.54 14.16 3.23
N ALA A 96 5.74 14.73 4.42
CA ALA A 96 6.85 15.62 4.75
C ALA A 96 8.05 14.90 5.40
N HIS A 97 7.95 13.57 5.56
CA HIS A 97 9.01 12.71 6.06
C HIS A 97 9.55 11.85 4.92
N ASP A 98 10.70 11.22 5.13
CA ASP A 98 11.22 10.18 4.22
C ASP A 98 10.43 8.87 4.39
N PHE A 99 9.14 8.93 4.04
CA PHE A 99 8.19 7.83 4.19
C PHE A 99 8.37 6.81 3.08
N VAL A 100 8.92 5.64 3.42
CA VAL A 100 9.38 4.63 2.45
C VAL A 100 8.65 3.29 2.54
N LEU A 101 7.92 3.06 3.63
CA LEU A 101 7.28 1.77 3.91
C LEU A 101 5.90 1.96 4.52
N ALA A 102 4.86 1.47 3.85
CA ALA A 102 3.53 1.31 4.45
C ALA A 102 3.23 -0.18 4.63
N ILE A 103 2.76 -0.57 5.81
CA ILE A 103 2.34 -1.94 6.13
C ILE A 103 0.89 -1.87 6.57
N GLY A 104 0.03 -2.67 5.96
CA GLY A 104 -1.34 -2.82 6.40
C GLY A 104 -1.68 -4.29 6.57
N THR A 105 -2.27 -4.63 7.71
CA THR A 105 -2.79 -5.97 7.99
C THR A 105 -4.25 -5.89 8.40
N LYS A 106 -5.04 -6.89 8.01
CA LYS A 106 -6.36 -7.11 8.62
C LYS A 106 -6.52 -8.58 8.99
N ARG A 107 -7.09 -8.81 10.17
CA ARG A 107 -7.18 -10.14 10.77
C ARG A 107 -8.28 -10.20 11.82
N HIS A 108 -8.63 -11.41 12.20
CA HIS A 108 -9.41 -11.66 13.40
C HIS A 108 -8.54 -11.58 14.66
N PRO A 109 -9.15 -11.32 15.84
CA PRO A 109 -8.44 -11.43 17.10
C PRO A 109 -7.98 -12.87 17.31
N ARG A 110 -6.75 -13.04 17.81
CA ARG A 110 -6.21 -14.34 18.24
C ARG A 110 -6.43 -14.58 19.73
N ASN A 111 -6.70 -13.52 20.48
CA ASN A 111 -6.99 -13.50 21.91
C ASN A 111 -7.86 -12.28 22.22
N ASP A 112 -8.45 -12.24 23.42
CA ASP A 112 -9.40 -11.17 23.82
C ASP A 112 -8.75 -9.78 23.99
N SER A 113 -7.42 -9.71 24.06
CA SER A 113 -6.67 -8.44 24.17
C SER A 113 -6.17 -7.90 22.83
N ASP A 114 -6.36 -8.62 21.73
CA ASP A 114 -5.98 -8.15 20.41
C ASP A 114 -6.86 -6.95 20.02
N ALA A 115 -6.23 -5.79 19.82
CA ALA A 115 -6.88 -4.58 19.38
C ALA A 115 -6.21 -4.02 18.13
N SER A 116 -6.97 -3.29 17.33
CA SER A 116 -6.42 -2.56 16.20
C SER A 116 -5.44 -1.48 16.67
N SER A 117 -4.43 -1.22 15.86
CA SER A 117 -3.42 -0.22 16.18
C SER A 117 -2.79 0.38 14.95
N ILE A 118 -2.21 1.57 15.14
CA ILE A 118 -1.39 2.27 14.16
C ILE A 118 -0.04 2.50 14.82
N SER A 119 1.05 2.22 14.11
CA SER A 119 2.38 2.56 14.58
C SER A 119 3.25 3.16 13.49
N VAL A 120 4.24 3.92 13.92
CA VAL A 120 5.24 4.56 13.06
C VAL A 120 6.62 4.39 13.69
N GLY A 121 7.64 4.46 12.86
CA GLY A 121 9.01 4.31 13.33
C GLY A 121 10.01 4.31 12.20
N LEU A 122 11.23 3.85 12.49
CA LEU A 122 12.31 3.78 11.51
C LEU A 122 12.19 2.54 10.64
N ALA A 123 12.34 2.73 9.34
CA ALA A 123 12.46 1.67 8.36
C ALA A 123 13.94 1.36 8.11
N ARG A 124 14.24 0.10 7.81
CA ARG A 124 15.57 -0.32 7.36
C ARG A 124 15.47 -1.12 6.06
N PRO A 125 16.49 -1.13 5.21
CA PRO A 125 16.53 -2.03 4.07
C PRO A 125 16.31 -3.48 4.51
N ALA A 126 15.39 -4.16 3.84
CA ALA A 126 15.05 -5.53 4.16
C ALA A 126 16.23 -6.45 3.85
N SER A 127 16.44 -7.45 4.70
CA SER A 127 17.48 -8.48 4.49
C SER A 127 16.90 -9.79 3.95
N SER A 128 15.58 -9.88 3.84
CA SER A 128 14.88 -11.07 3.40
C SER A 128 14.81 -11.19 1.88
N VAL A 129 14.83 -12.42 1.38
CA VAL A 129 14.53 -12.71 -0.03
C VAL A 129 13.00 -12.62 -0.21
N PRO A 130 12.48 -11.90 -1.22
CA PRO A 130 11.05 -11.76 -1.43
C PRO A 130 10.38 -13.09 -1.82
N ALA A 131 9.04 -13.09 -1.85
CA ALA A 131 8.26 -14.17 -2.43
C ALA A 131 8.74 -14.52 -3.86
N SER A 132 8.57 -15.79 -4.24
CA SER A 132 9.17 -16.32 -5.48
C SER A 132 8.50 -15.82 -6.77
N ARG A 133 7.27 -15.30 -6.70
CA ARG A 133 6.53 -14.77 -7.86
C ARG A 133 6.50 -13.25 -7.82
N PHE A 134 6.77 -12.64 -8.97
CA PHE A 134 6.63 -11.20 -9.14
C PHE A 134 6.30 -10.83 -10.59
N VAL A 135 5.74 -9.64 -10.77
CA VAL A 135 5.67 -8.94 -12.06
C VAL A 135 6.39 -7.62 -11.97
N SER A 136 6.78 -7.06 -13.12
CA SER A 136 7.29 -5.69 -13.17
C SER A 136 6.77 -4.95 -14.40
N ALA A 137 6.60 -3.64 -14.27
CA ALA A 137 6.20 -2.77 -15.36
C ALA A 137 6.90 -1.41 -15.24
N ARG A 138 7.29 -0.82 -16.38
CA ARG A 138 7.71 0.58 -16.44
C ARG A 138 6.54 1.41 -16.96
N MET A 139 6.20 2.43 -16.19
CA MET A 139 5.03 3.27 -16.41
C MET A 139 5.45 4.71 -16.67
N GLN A 140 4.72 5.36 -17.57
CA GLN A 140 4.91 6.77 -17.92
C GLN A 140 3.57 7.50 -17.86
N GLY A 141 3.63 8.83 -17.69
CA GLY A 141 2.45 9.71 -17.61
C GLY A 141 1.86 9.80 -16.20
N SER A 142 0.70 10.46 -16.06
CA SER A 142 0.05 10.66 -14.77
C SER A 142 -0.90 9.52 -14.40
N THR A 143 -0.91 9.10 -13.13
CA THR A 143 -1.83 8.09 -12.58
C THR A 143 -3.28 8.53 -12.57
N SER A 144 -3.56 9.82 -12.73
CA SER A 144 -4.92 10.35 -12.85
C SER A 144 -5.61 9.98 -14.17
N HIS A 145 -4.85 9.62 -15.21
CA HIS A 145 -5.44 9.20 -16.48
C HIS A 145 -5.76 7.71 -16.47
N LYS A 146 -6.97 7.37 -16.91
CA LYS A 146 -7.42 5.97 -17.08
C LYS A 146 -6.43 5.11 -17.88
N SER A 147 -5.81 5.70 -18.91
CA SER A 147 -4.83 5.02 -19.77
C SER A 147 -3.60 4.52 -19.01
N TRP A 148 -3.24 5.14 -17.88
CA TRP A 148 -2.16 4.66 -17.03
C TRP A 148 -2.50 3.29 -16.42
N LYS A 149 -3.70 3.15 -15.85
CA LYS A 149 -4.18 1.89 -15.25
C LYS A 149 -4.41 0.81 -16.31
N GLU A 150 -4.92 1.19 -17.48
CA GLU A 150 -5.09 0.28 -18.63
C GLU A 150 -3.74 -0.33 -19.09
N ARG A 151 -2.70 0.50 -19.23
CA ARG A 151 -1.36 0.03 -19.61
C ARG A 151 -0.73 -0.88 -18.55
N LEU A 152 -0.86 -0.51 -17.27
CA LEU A 152 -0.33 -1.33 -16.17
C LEU A 152 -1.02 -2.70 -16.17
N ARG A 153 -2.36 -2.72 -16.22
CA ARG A 153 -3.15 -3.96 -16.25
C ARG A 153 -2.74 -4.84 -17.43
N ALA A 154 -2.59 -4.27 -18.63
CA ALA A 154 -2.14 -5.01 -19.80
C ALA A 154 -0.74 -5.61 -19.60
N SER A 155 0.20 -4.86 -19.01
CA SER A 155 1.54 -5.34 -18.68
C SER A 155 1.55 -6.45 -17.64
N VAL A 156 0.63 -6.42 -16.66
CA VAL A 156 0.50 -7.50 -15.65
C VAL A 156 -0.12 -8.75 -16.29
N ALA A 157 -1.16 -8.59 -17.11
CA ALA A 157 -1.86 -9.69 -17.76
C ALA A 157 -0.96 -10.52 -18.70
N THR A 158 0.06 -9.92 -19.32
CA THR A 158 1.04 -10.67 -20.14
C THR A 158 2.00 -11.52 -19.31
N GLN A 159 2.18 -11.19 -18.03
CA GLN A 159 3.08 -11.88 -17.11
C GLN A 159 2.34 -12.87 -16.18
N VAL A 160 1.03 -12.68 -15.99
CA VAL A 160 0.18 -13.50 -15.10
C VAL A 160 -0.90 -14.19 -15.92
N PRO A 161 -0.66 -15.45 -16.36
CA PRO A 161 -1.59 -16.15 -17.26
C PRO A 161 -2.90 -16.56 -16.58
N THR A 162 -2.91 -16.69 -15.25
CA THR A 162 -4.10 -17.05 -14.49
C THR A 162 -4.07 -16.33 -13.14
N PRO A 163 -5.21 -15.75 -12.69
CA PRO A 163 -5.30 -15.16 -11.36
C PRO A 163 -4.99 -16.16 -10.25
N THR A 164 -4.63 -15.62 -9.09
CA THR A 164 -4.44 -16.41 -7.87
C THR A 164 -5.76 -17.09 -7.44
N PRO A 165 -5.70 -18.33 -6.89
CA PRO A 165 -6.88 -19.01 -6.36
C PRO A 165 -7.58 -18.17 -5.28
N PRO A 166 -8.92 -18.29 -5.08
CA PRO A 166 -9.67 -17.65 -4.01
C PRO A 166 -9.08 -17.82 -2.59
N GLY A 167 -9.32 -16.85 -1.69
CA GLY A 167 -8.83 -16.83 -0.30
C GLY A 167 -7.95 -15.61 0.06
N PRO A 168 -7.49 -15.51 1.32
CA PRO A 168 -6.59 -14.45 1.77
C PRO A 168 -5.26 -14.42 0.98
N LEU A 169 -4.74 -13.23 0.72
CA LEU A 169 -3.48 -13.04 -0.01
C LEU A 169 -2.56 -12.07 0.75
N ALA A 170 -1.28 -12.41 0.82
CA ALA A 170 -0.21 -11.48 1.21
C ALA A 170 0.42 -10.89 -0.06
N MET A 171 0.65 -9.59 -0.08
CA MET A 171 1.17 -8.89 -1.25
C MET A 171 2.17 -7.81 -0.87
N GLU A 172 3.22 -7.68 -1.66
CA GLU A 172 4.13 -6.54 -1.59
C GLU A 172 4.11 -5.79 -2.92
N THR A 173 4.09 -4.46 -2.86
CA THR A 173 4.25 -3.60 -4.04
C THR A 173 5.39 -2.63 -3.80
N ALA A 174 6.32 -2.52 -4.74
CA ALA A 174 7.38 -1.53 -4.73
C ALA A 174 7.26 -0.58 -5.93
N TRP A 175 7.52 0.69 -5.68
CA TRP A 175 7.68 1.71 -6.70
C TRP A 175 9.09 2.28 -6.66
N ARG A 176 9.67 2.49 -7.84
CA ARG A 176 10.84 3.34 -8.02
C ARG A 176 10.47 4.57 -8.83
N CYS A 177 10.66 5.76 -8.26
CA CYS A 177 10.32 7.04 -8.91
C CYS A 177 11.09 8.21 -8.28
N GLY A 178 11.13 9.35 -8.98
CA GLY A 178 11.76 10.58 -8.46
C GLY A 178 10.94 11.24 -7.34
N ALA A 179 11.54 12.18 -6.60
CA ALA A 179 10.90 12.89 -5.49
C ALA A 179 9.66 13.70 -5.90
N SER A 180 9.57 14.13 -7.16
CA SER A 180 8.41 14.87 -7.69
C SER A 180 7.11 14.03 -7.70
N ARG A 181 7.21 12.70 -7.60
CA ARG A 181 6.06 11.81 -7.49
C ARG A 181 5.63 11.65 -6.03
N GLN A 182 4.38 12.05 -5.76
CA GLN A 182 3.67 11.70 -4.54
C GLN A 182 3.27 10.23 -4.61
N TRP A 183 4.11 9.35 -4.04
CA TRP A 183 3.98 7.91 -4.25
C TRP A 183 2.70 7.30 -3.67
N VAL A 184 2.10 7.92 -2.64
CA VAL A 184 0.76 7.54 -2.12
C VAL A 184 -0.29 7.59 -3.23
N ASN A 185 -0.20 8.52 -4.18
CA ASN A 185 -1.13 8.61 -5.32
C ASN A 185 -0.94 7.48 -6.35
N LEU A 186 0.11 6.66 -6.20
CA LEU A 186 0.32 5.47 -7.04
C LEU A 186 -0.44 4.26 -6.49
N TRP A 187 -0.74 4.22 -5.18
CA TRP A 187 -1.23 3.01 -4.50
C TRP A 187 -2.57 2.53 -5.07
N LYS A 188 -3.63 3.35 -5.01
CA LYS A 188 -4.94 2.98 -5.55
C LYS A 188 -4.89 2.68 -7.05
N ALA A 189 -4.18 3.52 -7.81
CA ALA A 189 -4.11 3.35 -9.26
C ALA A 189 -3.39 2.06 -9.67
N THR A 190 -2.36 1.66 -8.92
CA THR A 190 -1.72 0.36 -9.06
C THR A 190 -2.66 -0.75 -8.64
N GLY A 191 -3.26 -0.68 -7.44
CA GLY A 191 -4.19 -1.68 -6.91
C GLY A 191 -5.32 -2.00 -7.89
N ASP A 192 -6.01 -0.98 -8.40
CA ASP A 192 -7.07 -1.09 -9.42
C ASP A 192 -6.63 -1.86 -10.68
N ALA A 193 -5.33 -1.84 -11.02
CA ALA A 193 -4.79 -2.52 -12.21
C ALA A 193 -4.37 -3.98 -11.94
N LEU A 194 -4.46 -4.47 -10.70
CA LEU A 194 -4.00 -5.81 -10.31
C LEU A 194 -5.05 -6.92 -10.48
N GLY A 195 -6.16 -6.64 -11.17
CA GLY A 195 -7.17 -7.64 -11.54
C GLY A 195 -6.61 -8.95 -12.10
N PRO A 196 -5.60 -8.94 -13.00
CA PRO A 196 -4.99 -10.17 -13.49
C PRO A 196 -4.32 -11.04 -12.42
N ILE A 197 -3.91 -10.49 -11.27
CA ILE A 197 -3.36 -11.22 -10.13
C ILE A 197 -4.48 -11.64 -9.16
N LEU A 198 -5.34 -10.69 -8.80
CA LEU A 198 -6.31 -10.83 -7.71
C LEU A 198 -7.61 -11.53 -8.14
N GLY A 199 -7.91 -11.50 -9.43
CA GLY A 199 -9.21 -11.85 -10.00
C GLY A 199 -10.08 -10.61 -10.21
N GLU A 200 -11.05 -10.74 -11.12
CA GLU A 200 -11.97 -9.69 -11.53
C GLU A 200 -13.40 -10.21 -11.35
N PRO A 201 -14.06 -9.91 -10.20
CA PRO A 201 -15.39 -10.42 -9.89
C PRO A 201 -16.46 -10.03 -10.92
N ASP A 202 -16.30 -8.86 -11.53
CA ASP A 202 -17.17 -8.34 -12.59
C ASP A 202 -16.30 -7.93 -13.79
N ALA A 203 -16.40 -8.69 -14.89
CA ALA A 203 -15.66 -8.41 -16.12
C ALA A 203 -16.03 -7.06 -16.77
N ALA A 204 -17.21 -6.49 -16.47
CA ALA A 204 -17.59 -5.16 -16.91
C ALA A 204 -16.89 -4.05 -16.11
N ARG A 205 -16.27 -4.38 -14.97
CA ARG A 205 -15.56 -3.46 -14.08
C ARG A 205 -14.12 -3.96 -13.84
N PRO A 206 -13.26 -4.00 -14.87
CA PRO A 206 -11.91 -4.58 -14.78
C PRO A 206 -10.92 -3.81 -13.89
N PHE A 207 -11.32 -2.63 -13.38
CA PHE A 207 -10.57 -1.83 -12.41
C PHE A 207 -11.16 -1.89 -11.00
N ASN A 208 -11.98 -2.91 -10.74
CA ASN A 208 -12.51 -3.26 -9.43
C ASN A 208 -12.08 -4.71 -9.12
N PRO A 209 -10.76 -4.94 -8.92
CA PRO A 209 -10.24 -6.27 -8.65
C PRO A 209 -10.76 -6.83 -7.33
N ALA A 210 -10.49 -8.11 -7.04
CA ALA A 210 -10.75 -8.68 -5.72
C ALA A 210 -9.65 -8.30 -4.69
N ASP A 211 -9.31 -7.01 -4.59
CA ASP A 211 -8.30 -6.44 -3.68
C ASP A 211 -8.68 -6.53 -2.21
N ASP A 212 -9.97 -6.64 -1.91
CA ASP A 212 -10.49 -7.02 -0.61
C ASP A 212 -9.87 -8.31 -0.05
N ARG A 213 -9.31 -9.18 -0.89
CA ARG A 213 -8.70 -10.43 -0.44
C ARG A 213 -7.29 -10.25 0.13
N ILE A 214 -6.69 -9.07 -0.04
CA ILE A 214 -5.36 -8.76 0.49
C ILE A 214 -5.48 -8.56 2.00
N THR A 215 -4.86 -9.43 2.80
CA THR A 215 -4.88 -9.36 4.27
C THR A 215 -3.57 -8.91 4.90
N ASP A 216 -2.48 -8.97 4.13
CA ASP A 216 -1.15 -8.45 4.48
C ASP A 216 -0.61 -7.72 3.25
N LEU A 217 -0.45 -6.40 3.37
CA LEU A 217 0.01 -5.51 2.30
C LEU A 217 1.26 -4.76 2.76
N ARG A 218 2.34 -4.86 1.99
CA ARG A 218 3.52 -4.01 2.15
C ARG A 218 3.75 -3.15 0.91
N LEU A 219 3.97 -1.86 1.13
CA LEU A 219 4.16 -0.85 0.09
C LEU A 219 5.55 -0.23 0.28
N HIS A 220 6.42 -0.34 -0.73
CA HIS A 220 7.82 0.07 -0.66
C HIS A 220 8.13 1.19 -1.65
N LEU A 221 8.93 2.15 -1.22
CA LEU A 221 9.42 3.24 -2.06
C LEU A 221 10.92 3.15 -2.28
N THR A 222 11.35 3.36 -3.52
CA THR A 222 12.74 3.64 -3.88
C THR A 222 12.78 4.99 -4.58
N ARG A 223 13.47 5.97 -3.99
CA ARG A 223 13.69 7.26 -4.64
C ARG A 223 14.82 7.15 -5.65
N ASP A 224 14.57 7.60 -6.87
CA ASP A 224 15.54 7.62 -7.96
C ASP A 224 15.26 8.82 -8.87
N GLU A 225 16.06 9.88 -8.74
CA GLU A 225 15.91 11.10 -9.52
C GLU A 225 16.15 10.89 -11.02
N ALA A 226 16.90 9.86 -11.41
CA ALA A 226 17.13 9.53 -12.82
C ALA A 226 15.85 9.03 -13.52
N MET A 227 14.80 8.70 -12.76
CA MET A 227 13.51 8.31 -13.31
C MET A 227 12.73 9.48 -13.90
N GLY A 228 13.01 10.73 -13.50
CA GLY A 228 12.21 11.89 -13.90
C GLY A 228 10.72 11.66 -13.58
N TYR A 229 9.88 11.59 -14.62
CA TYR A 229 8.44 11.32 -14.47
C TYR A 229 8.07 9.83 -14.60
N ASP A 230 9.01 8.97 -14.96
CA ASP A 230 8.75 7.53 -15.08
C ASP A 230 8.58 6.90 -13.69
N VAL A 231 7.89 5.77 -13.67
CA VAL A 231 7.66 4.97 -12.47
C VAL A 231 7.92 3.51 -12.84
N ASP A 232 8.86 2.86 -12.19
CA ASP A 232 8.93 1.40 -12.24
C ASP A 232 8.06 0.85 -11.10
N VAL A 233 7.27 -0.18 -11.40
CA VAL A 233 6.38 -0.87 -10.46
C VAL A 233 6.80 -2.33 -10.40
N ARG A 234 6.84 -2.90 -9.19
CA ARG A 234 7.00 -4.33 -8.96
C ARG A 234 6.00 -4.81 -7.93
N VAL A 235 5.41 -5.98 -8.18
CA VAL A 235 4.43 -6.59 -7.28
C VAL A 235 4.87 -8.03 -7.02
N TRP A 236 4.87 -8.45 -5.76
CA TRP A 236 5.13 -9.81 -5.28
C TRP A 236 3.88 -10.34 -4.56
N TRP A 237 3.60 -11.64 -4.70
CA TRP A 237 2.48 -12.34 -4.07
C TRP A 237 2.70 -13.85 -4.03
#